data_AF-X0XXZ7-F1
#
_entry.id   AF-X0XXZ7-F1
#
_cell.length_a   1.000
_cell.length_b   1.000
_cell.length_c   1.000
_cell.angle_alpha   90.00
_cell.angle_beta   90.00
_cell.angle_gamma   90.00
#
_symmetry.space_group_name_H-M   'P 1'
#
loop_
_entity.id
_entity.type
_entity.pdbx_description
1 polymer ?
#
loop_
_entity_poly.entity_id
_entity_poly.type
_entity_poly.pdbx_seq_one_letter_code
_entity_poly.pdbx_strand_id
1 'polypeptide(L)'
;PPGILAPEEVPLSNEITLTIVNEVGLHARPAALFVQTAGGFQSAITVCNLTRDTPAVDAKSMFSVLSLGAQLNHRIAIAAEGPDAEEALATISELVESGFGEVEGAPIPTVAPGPQLERAPAREVVTPRPRVGEAELKPIILPAKGGEMRELQG
;
A
#
# COMPACT_ATOMS: atom_id res chain seq x y z
N PRO A 1 -15.09 20.06 33.18
CA PRO A 1 -15.63 19.21 32.09
C PRO A 1 -14.61 19.10 30.94
N PRO A 2 -14.12 17.91 30.58
CA PRO A 2 -13.26 17.79 29.41
C PRO A 2 -14.12 18.10 28.17
N GLY A 3 -13.59 19.00 27.35
CA GLY A 3 -14.27 19.62 26.23
C GLY A 3 -14.73 18.59 25.21
N ILE A 4 -16.01 18.69 24.87
CA ILE A 4 -16.54 18.21 23.59
C ILE A 4 -15.77 19.01 22.53
N LEU A 5 -14.77 18.38 21.92
CA LEU A 5 -14.12 18.91 20.73
C LEU A 5 -15.22 19.07 19.68
N ALA A 6 -15.47 20.32 19.31
CA ALA A 6 -16.34 20.63 18.19
C ALA A 6 -15.81 19.91 16.93
N PRO A 7 -16.68 19.46 16.02
CA PRO A 7 -16.25 19.03 14.70
C PRO A 7 -15.64 20.25 14.00
N GLU A 8 -14.31 20.37 14.08
CA GLU A 8 -13.54 21.42 13.43
C GLU A 8 -13.82 21.30 11.93
N GLU A 9 -14.24 22.42 11.32
CA GLU A 9 -14.64 22.55 9.93
C GLU A 9 -13.71 21.74 9.02
N VAL A 10 -14.24 20.67 8.41
CA VAL A 10 -13.52 19.87 7.42
C VAL A 10 -13.23 20.81 6.25
N PRO A 11 -11.96 21.21 6.02
CA PRO A 11 -11.67 22.09 4.90
C PRO A 11 -12.07 21.38 3.61
N LEU A 12 -12.60 22.15 2.66
CA LEU A 12 -12.83 21.77 1.25
C LEU A 12 -11.49 21.54 0.52
N SER A 13 -10.62 20.76 1.14
CA SER A 13 -9.32 20.32 0.66
C SER A 13 -9.41 18.81 0.57
N ASN A 14 -8.74 18.22 -0.42
CA ASN A 14 -8.66 16.79 -0.62
C ASN A 14 -7.93 16.03 0.53
N GLU A 15 -7.88 16.61 1.74
CA GLU A 15 -7.17 16.12 2.91
C GLU A 15 -7.95 16.44 4.19
N ILE A 16 -8.01 15.47 5.10
CA ILE A 16 -8.57 15.61 6.45
C ILE A 16 -7.57 15.12 7.50
N THR A 17 -7.63 15.67 8.70
CA THR A 17 -6.82 15.20 9.85
C THR A 17 -7.73 14.61 10.92
N LEU A 18 -7.45 13.39 11.34
CA LEU A 18 -8.23 12.64 12.31
C LEU A 18 -7.35 12.15 13.46
N THR A 19 -7.99 11.83 14.58
CA THR A 19 -7.31 11.26 15.75
C THR A 19 -7.80 9.83 15.97
N ILE A 20 -6.87 8.90 16.18
CA ILE A 20 -7.19 7.51 16.48
C ILE A 20 -7.76 7.42 17.90
N VAL A 21 -9.00 6.98 18.02
CA VAL A 21 -9.73 6.90 19.30
C VAL A 21 -9.83 5.49 19.89
N ASN A 22 -9.58 4.44 19.10
CA ASN A 22 -9.63 3.07 19.59
C ASN A 22 -8.34 2.69 20.33
N GLU A 23 -8.47 1.88 21.38
CA GLU A 23 -7.37 1.56 22.30
C GLU A 23 -6.19 0.86 21.61
N VAL A 24 -6.49 -0.03 20.66
CA VAL A 24 -5.46 -0.75 19.92
C VAL A 24 -4.86 0.12 18.81
N GLY A 25 -5.61 1.02 18.18
CA GLY A 25 -5.16 1.78 17.00
C GLY A 25 -5.28 0.99 15.68
N LEU A 26 -4.51 1.35 14.65
CA LEU A 26 -4.56 0.71 13.31
C LEU A 26 -3.79 -0.62 13.27
N HIS A 27 -4.20 -1.58 14.09
CA HIS A 27 -3.69 -2.96 14.11
C HIS A 27 -4.48 -3.87 13.16
N ALA A 28 -4.13 -5.16 13.07
CA ALA A 28 -4.63 -6.11 12.08
C ALA A 28 -6.15 -6.05 11.80
N ARG A 29 -7.02 -5.94 12.82
CA ARG A 29 -8.47 -5.87 12.61
C ARG A 29 -8.95 -4.47 12.18
N PRO A 30 -8.71 -3.38 12.94
CA PRO A 30 -9.01 -2.02 12.49
C PRO A 30 -8.41 -1.66 11.12
N ALA A 31 -7.17 -2.06 10.86
CA ALA A 31 -6.50 -1.86 9.58
C ALA A 31 -7.18 -2.62 8.44
N ALA A 32 -7.66 -3.84 8.67
CA ALA A 32 -8.41 -4.58 7.66
C ALA A 32 -9.74 -3.88 7.30
N LEU A 33 -10.44 -3.30 8.29
CA LEU A 33 -11.64 -2.50 8.02
C LEU A 33 -11.29 -1.22 7.25
N PHE A 34 -10.27 -0.50 7.69
CA PHE A 34 -9.78 0.71 7.02
C PHE A 34 -9.43 0.46 5.55
N VAL A 35 -8.64 -0.58 5.28
CA VAL A 35 -8.19 -0.95 3.94
C VAL A 35 -9.34 -1.43 3.07
N GLN A 36 -10.31 -2.17 3.62
CA GLN A 36 -11.50 -2.58 2.88
C GLN A 36 -12.36 -1.37 2.50
N THR A 37 -12.57 -0.45 3.44
CA THR A 37 -13.31 0.79 3.18
C THR A 37 -12.61 1.63 2.12
N ALA A 38 -11.32 1.92 2.28
CA ALA A 38 -10.53 2.66 1.30
C ALA A 38 -10.48 1.96 -0.08
N GLY A 39 -10.44 0.63 -0.09
CA GLY A 39 -10.43 -0.20 -1.30
C GLY A 39 -11.74 -0.15 -2.10
N GLY A 40 -12.85 0.28 -1.50
CA GLY A 40 -14.15 0.42 -2.16
C GLY A 40 -14.27 1.65 -3.08
N PHE A 41 -13.36 2.61 -2.96
CA PHE A 41 -13.39 3.86 -3.71
C PHE A 41 -12.46 3.83 -4.93
N GLN A 42 -12.79 4.58 -5.97
CA GLN A 42 -11.98 4.77 -7.17
C GLN A 42 -10.81 5.74 -6.92
N SER A 43 -10.99 6.70 -6.03
CA SER A 43 -9.99 7.71 -5.67
C SER A 43 -8.70 7.10 -5.15
N ALA A 44 -7.57 7.73 -5.46
CA ALA A 44 -6.31 7.42 -4.81
C ALA A 44 -6.36 7.97 -3.39
N ILE A 45 -6.16 7.12 -2.38
CA ILE A 45 -6.26 7.50 -0.97
C ILE A 45 -4.92 7.24 -0.31
N THR A 46 -4.37 8.27 0.31
CA THR A 46 -3.11 8.20 1.04
C THR A 46 -3.34 8.55 2.50
N VAL A 47 -2.49 8.02 3.37
CA VAL A 47 -2.53 8.27 4.81
C VAL A 47 -1.12 8.40 5.36
N CYS A 48 -0.92 9.34 6.29
CA CYS A 48 0.31 9.47 7.05
C CYS A 48 0.01 9.64 8.55
N ASN A 49 0.98 9.29 9.39
CA ASN A 49 0.90 9.50 10.83
C ASN A 49 1.68 10.78 11.16
N LEU A 50 0.95 11.85 11.48
CA LEU A 50 1.50 13.15 11.84
C LEU A 50 2.23 13.13 13.20
N THR A 51 1.81 12.26 14.12
CA THR A 51 2.46 12.13 15.44
C THR A 51 3.82 11.44 15.35
N ARG A 52 4.01 10.60 14.33
CA ARG A 52 5.28 9.86 14.11
C ARG A 52 6.08 10.36 12.92
N ASP A 53 5.63 11.42 12.25
CA ASP A 53 6.23 11.97 11.03
C ASP A 53 6.52 10.89 9.98
N THR A 54 5.55 10.00 9.73
CA THR A 54 5.71 8.96 8.70
C THR A 54 5.43 9.54 7.31
N PRO A 55 6.04 8.99 6.25
CA PRO A 55 5.64 9.34 4.89
C PRO A 55 4.16 8.98 4.64
N ALA A 56 3.55 9.65 3.66
CA ALA A 56 2.26 9.25 3.13
C ALA A 56 2.37 7.90 2.43
N VAL A 57 1.46 7.00 2.76
CA VAL A 57 1.41 5.64 2.20
C VAL A 57 0.04 5.35 1.63
N ASP A 58 -0.05 4.32 0.79
CA ASP A 58 -1.31 3.91 0.18
C ASP A 58 -2.27 3.32 1.21
N ALA A 59 -3.47 3.90 1.33
CA ALA A 59 -4.50 3.49 2.27
C ALA A 59 -5.19 2.17 1.90
N LYS A 60 -5.03 1.71 0.64
CA LYS A 60 -5.59 0.45 0.13
C LYS A 60 -4.64 -0.73 0.30
N SER A 61 -3.44 -0.49 0.84
CA SER A 61 -2.42 -1.50 1.05
C SER A 61 -2.31 -1.86 2.53
N MET A 62 -2.70 -3.09 2.88
CA MET A 62 -2.65 -3.59 4.26
C MET A 62 -1.28 -3.44 4.90
N PHE A 63 -0.21 -3.79 4.19
CA PHE A 63 1.16 -3.67 4.71
C PHE A 63 1.55 -2.21 4.96
N SER A 64 1.15 -1.31 4.06
CA SER A 64 1.43 0.12 4.18
C SER A 64 0.73 0.71 5.40
N VAL A 65 -0.56 0.40 5.59
CA VAL A 65 -1.34 0.86 6.73
C VAL A 65 -0.77 0.35 8.07
N LEU A 66 -0.39 -0.92 8.15
CA LEU A 66 0.25 -1.47 9.35
C LEU A 66 1.61 -0.80 9.66
N SER A 67 2.34 -0.37 8.62
CA SER A 67 3.65 0.27 8.79
C SER A 67 3.60 1.66 9.43
N LEU A 68 2.42 2.32 9.41
CA LEU A 68 2.22 3.63 10.02
C LEU A 68 2.38 3.64 11.54
N GLY A 69 2.20 2.48 12.19
CA GLY A 69 2.25 2.36 13.65
C GLY A 69 1.35 3.39 14.35
N ALA A 70 0.14 3.60 13.82
CA ALA A 70 -0.82 4.55 14.38
C ALA A 70 -1.52 3.92 15.59
N GLN A 71 -1.44 4.60 16.73
CA GLN A 71 -1.91 4.15 18.05
C GLN A 71 -2.92 5.14 18.60
N LEU A 72 -3.59 4.78 19.69
CA LEU A 72 -4.49 5.68 20.42
C LEU A 72 -3.88 7.07 20.61
N ASN A 73 -4.68 8.11 20.36
CA ASN A 73 -4.31 9.54 20.39
C ASN A 73 -3.30 9.99 19.33
N HIS A 74 -2.86 9.13 18.41
CA HIS A 74 -2.08 9.59 17.26
C HIS A 74 -2.98 10.35 16.28
N ARG A 75 -2.42 11.42 15.70
CA ARG A 75 -3.03 12.18 14.61
C ARG A 75 -2.59 11.59 13.28
N ILE A 76 -3.55 11.32 12.41
CA ILE A 76 -3.33 10.88 11.04
C ILE A 76 -3.88 11.91 10.07
N ALA A 77 -3.18 12.15 8.97
CA ALA A 77 -3.74 12.88 7.83
C ALA A 77 -4.09 11.90 6.72
N ILE A 78 -5.24 12.10 6.11
CA ILE A 78 -5.77 11.27 5.03
C ILE A 78 -6.09 12.18 3.87
N ALA A 79 -5.54 11.88 2.71
CA ALA A 79 -5.80 12.63 1.48
C ALA A 79 -6.41 11.72 0.42
N ALA A 80 -7.36 12.24 -0.35
CA ALA A 80 -8.05 11.52 -1.41
C ALA A 80 -8.09 12.33 -2.70
N GLU A 81 -7.72 11.72 -3.82
CA GLU A 81 -7.74 12.34 -5.14
C GLU A 81 -8.50 11.46 -6.13
N GLY A 82 -9.62 11.97 -6.65
CA GLY A 82 -10.44 11.26 -7.62
C GLY A 82 -11.90 11.69 -7.61
N PRO A 83 -12.76 10.98 -8.37
CA PRO A 83 -14.16 11.36 -8.59
C PRO A 83 -15.04 11.21 -7.34
N ASP A 84 -14.66 10.32 -6.43
CA ASP A 84 -15.35 9.96 -5.19
C ASP A 84 -14.52 10.33 -3.94
N ALA A 85 -13.63 11.32 -4.07
CA ALA A 85 -12.71 11.71 -3.01
C ALA A 85 -13.41 12.23 -1.75
N GLU A 86 -14.45 13.07 -1.93
CA GLU A 86 -15.22 13.63 -0.82
C GLU A 86 -15.97 12.52 -0.05
N GLU A 87 -16.62 11.61 -0.78
CA GLU A 87 -17.31 10.45 -0.20
C GLU A 87 -16.34 9.50 0.52
N ALA A 88 -15.16 9.29 -0.04
CA ALA A 88 -14.11 8.48 0.57
C ALA A 88 -13.63 9.07 1.90
N LEU A 89 -13.33 10.38 1.92
CA LEU A 89 -12.88 11.08 3.13
C LEU A 89 -13.96 11.07 4.21
N ALA A 90 -15.22 11.34 3.85
CA ALA A 90 -16.35 11.29 4.78
C ALA A 90 -16.52 9.90 5.39
N THR A 91 -16.55 8.85 4.57
CA THR A 91 -16.75 7.47 5.03
C THR A 91 -15.60 7.00 5.93
N ILE A 92 -14.36 7.36 5.57
CA ILE A 92 -13.18 7.00 6.37
C ILE A 92 -13.16 7.79 7.68
N SER A 93 -13.58 9.07 7.68
CA SER A 93 -13.74 9.87 8.90
C SER A 93 -14.67 9.17 9.88
N GLU A 94 -15.87 8.83 9.42
CA GLU A 94 -16.87 8.16 10.25
C GLU A 94 -16.35 6.84 10.82
N LEU A 95 -15.60 6.06 10.03
CA LEU A 95 -15.02 4.80 10.49
C LEU A 95 -14.00 5.01 11.63
N VAL A 96 -13.12 6.01 11.49
CA VAL A 96 -12.09 6.32 12.48
C VAL A 96 -12.73 6.89 13.74
N GLU A 97 -13.70 7.80 13.61
CA GLU A 97 -14.44 8.42 14.72
C GLU A 97 -15.31 7.39 15.46
N SER A 98 -15.85 6.41 14.74
CA SER A 98 -16.56 5.25 15.31
C SER A 98 -15.62 4.21 15.94
N GLY A 99 -14.32 4.50 16.05
CA GLY A 99 -13.31 3.61 16.61
C GLY A 99 -13.31 2.22 15.97
N PHE A 100 -13.53 2.14 14.65
CA PHE A 100 -13.58 0.89 13.89
C PHE A 100 -14.65 -0.12 14.36
N GLY A 101 -15.72 0.38 14.98
CA GLY A 101 -16.79 -0.45 15.55
C GLY A 101 -16.40 -1.13 16.88
N GLU A 102 -15.31 -0.69 17.52
CA GLU A 102 -14.90 -1.14 18.85
C GLU A 102 -15.48 -0.26 19.98
N VAL A 103 -16.02 0.92 19.65
CA VAL A 103 -16.70 1.80 20.61
C VAL A 103 -18.22 1.73 20.41
N GLU A 104 -18.97 1.34 21.45
CA GLU A 104 -20.44 1.27 21.41
C GLU A 104 -21.05 2.68 21.28
N GLY A 105 -21.94 2.88 20.30
CA GLY A 105 -22.83 4.06 20.22
C GLY A 105 -22.71 4.95 18.97
N ALA A 106 -21.82 4.67 18.03
CA ALA A 106 -21.72 5.42 16.79
C ALA A 106 -22.69 4.89 15.70
N PRO A 107 -23.37 5.77 14.93
CA PRO A 107 -24.20 5.33 13.81
C PRO A 107 -23.32 4.59 12.80
N ILE A 108 -23.75 3.39 12.41
CA ILE A 108 -23.10 2.62 11.35
C ILE A 108 -23.31 3.39 10.04
N PRO A 109 -22.27 3.77 9.29
CA PRO A 109 -22.45 4.33 7.97
C PRO A 109 -23.29 3.34 7.14
N THR A 110 -24.46 3.77 6.67
CA THR A 110 -25.24 2.95 5.75
C THR A 110 -24.51 3.00 4.41
N VAL A 111 -23.68 1.98 4.19
CA VAL A 111 -22.97 1.79 2.94
C VAL A 111 -24.01 1.68 1.81
N ALA A 112 -24.11 2.71 0.98
CA ALA A 112 -24.52 2.46 -0.39
C ALA A 112 -23.36 1.66 -1.01
N PRO A 113 -23.58 0.45 -1.53
CA PRO A 113 -22.51 -0.29 -2.17
C PRO A 113 -22.01 0.54 -3.34
N GLY A 114 -20.77 1.02 -3.25
CA GLY A 114 -20.04 1.53 -4.40
C GLY A 114 -20.08 0.48 -5.52
N PRO A 115 -20.04 0.89 -6.79
CA PRO A 115 -20.15 -0.04 -7.91
C PRO A 115 -19.06 -1.09 -7.75
N GLN A 116 -19.48 -2.35 -7.58
CA GLN A 116 -18.59 -3.50 -7.51
C GLN A 116 -17.89 -3.66 -8.86
N LEU A 117 -16.80 -2.92 -9.05
CA LEU A 117 -16.05 -2.92 -10.29
C LEU A 117 -15.09 -4.11 -10.25
N GLU A 118 -15.30 -5.02 -11.18
CA GLU A 118 -14.45 -6.17 -11.48
C GLU A 118 -12.97 -5.87 -11.26
N ARG A 119 -12.31 -6.79 -10.58
CA ARG A 119 -10.87 -6.88 -10.38
C ARG A 119 -10.13 -6.48 -11.66
N ALA A 120 -9.53 -5.29 -11.68
CA ALA A 120 -8.48 -4.98 -12.63
C ALA A 120 -7.33 -5.98 -12.39
N PRO A 121 -6.83 -6.70 -13.41
CA PRO A 121 -5.73 -7.62 -13.22
C PRO A 121 -4.51 -6.84 -12.73
N ALA A 122 -3.89 -7.36 -11.66
CA ALA A 122 -2.61 -6.89 -11.15
C ALA A 122 -1.66 -6.69 -12.33
N ARG A 123 -1.19 -5.45 -12.48
CA ARG A 123 -0.18 -5.10 -13.46
C ARG A 123 1.05 -5.95 -13.13
N GLU A 124 1.25 -7.00 -13.93
CA GLU A 124 2.38 -7.90 -13.83
C GLU A 124 3.66 -7.06 -13.83
N VAL A 125 4.41 -7.10 -12.73
CA VAL A 125 5.77 -6.59 -12.70
C VAL A 125 6.58 -7.52 -13.59
N VAL A 126 6.61 -7.20 -14.89
CA VAL A 126 7.64 -7.67 -15.80
C VAL A 126 8.95 -7.06 -15.29
N THR A 127 9.67 -7.83 -14.48
CA THR A 127 11.10 -7.63 -14.34
C THR A 127 11.75 -8.15 -15.63
N PRO A 128 12.43 -7.35 -16.46
CA PRO A 128 13.30 -7.92 -17.47
C PRO A 128 14.44 -8.64 -16.75
N ARG A 129 14.48 -9.97 -16.86
CA ARG A 129 15.66 -10.75 -16.47
C ARG A 129 16.85 -10.30 -17.34
N PRO A 130 18.05 -10.08 -16.80
CA PRO A 130 19.23 -9.86 -17.63
C PRO A 130 19.51 -11.14 -18.44
N ARG A 131 19.66 -11.00 -19.76
CA ARG A 131 20.15 -12.07 -20.63
C ARG A 131 21.59 -12.37 -20.24
N VAL A 132 21.83 -13.47 -19.54
CA VAL A 132 23.18 -14.03 -19.46
C VAL A 132 23.45 -14.61 -20.84
N GLY A 133 24.28 -13.91 -21.62
CA GLY A 133 24.82 -14.45 -22.86
C GLY A 133 25.74 -15.62 -22.51
N GLU A 134 25.37 -16.82 -22.94
CA GLU A 134 26.29 -17.94 -23.13
C GLU A 134 27.39 -17.48 -24.10
N ALA A 135 28.55 -17.14 -23.55
CA ALA A 135 29.76 -17.02 -24.33
C ALA A 135 30.23 -18.44 -24.65
N GLU A 136 29.92 -18.90 -25.86
CA GLU A 136 30.56 -20.07 -26.46
C GLU A 136 32.08 -19.91 -26.41
N LEU A 137 32.72 -20.71 -25.57
CA LEU A 137 34.16 -20.92 -25.57
C LEU A 137 34.51 -21.74 -26.82
N LYS A 138 34.83 -21.06 -27.92
CA LYS A 138 35.41 -21.70 -29.11
C LYS A 138 36.76 -22.34 -28.74
N PRO A 139 36.98 -23.63 -29.02
CA PRO A 139 38.30 -24.21 -28.88
C PRO A 139 39.27 -23.57 -29.89
N ILE A 140 40.41 -23.10 -29.38
CA ILE A 140 41.51 -22.52 -30.14
C ILE A 140 42.15 -23.64 -30.98
N ILE A 141 42.05 -23.52 -32.30
CA ILE A 141 42.79 -24.35 -33.26
C ILE A 141 44.25 -23.89 -33.24
N LEU A 142 45.16 -24.75 -32.79
CA LEU A 142 46.61 -24.55 -32.89
C LEU A 142 47.08 -25.04 -34.28
N PRO A 143 47.87 -24.27 -35.05
CA PRO A 143 48.34 -24.70 -36.36
C PRO A 143 49.44 -25.77 -36.29
N ALA A 144 49.41 -26.65 -37.28
CA ALA A 144 50.29 -27.81 -37.47
C ALA A 144 51.77 -27.46 -37.71
N LYS A 145 52.65 -28.29 -37.14
CA LYS A 145 53.94 -28.73 -37.72
C LYS A 145 53.94 -30.26 -37.52
N GLY A 146 53.97 -31.12 -38.54
CA GLY A 146 54.91 -31.16 -39.66
C GLY A 146 56.10 -32.05 -39.24
N GLY A 147 56.14 -33.31 -39.70
CA GLY A 147 57.35 -34.14 -39.61
C GLY A 147 57.13 -35.65 -39.38
N GLU A 148 56.89 -36.36 -40.47
CA GLU A 148 57.39 -37.71 -40.84
C GLU A 148 57.30 -38.90 -39.85
N MET A 149 56.57 -39.92 -40.29
CA MET A 149 56.66 -41.31 -39.85
C MET A 149 57.97 -41.93 -40.33
N ARG A 150 58.75 -42.53 -39.44
CA ARG A 150 59.61 -43.68 -39.79
C ARG A 150 59.64 -44.72 -38.68
N GLU A 151 59.29 -45.92 -39.08
CA GLU A 151 59.49 -47.19 -38.41
C GLU A 151 61.00 -47.48 -38.18
N LEU A 152 61.27 -48.43 -37.28
CA LEU A 152 62.36 -49.43 -37.29
C LEU A 152 63.24 -49.49 -36.02
N GLN A 153 63.29 -50.73 -35.51
CA GLN A 153 64.32 -51.41 -34.71
C GLN A 153 64.22 -51.39 -33.17
N GLY A 154 64.01 -52.59 -32.62
CA GLY A 154 64.15 -52.95 -31.22
C GLY A 154 63.52 -54.29 -30.92
#